data_AF-A0A1Y2GME2-F1
#
_entry.id   AF-A0A1Y2GME2-F1
#
_cell.length_a   1.000
_cell.length_b   1.000
_cell.length_c   1.000
_cell.angle_alpha   90.00
_cell.angle_beta   90.00
_cell.angle_gamma   90.00
#
_symmetry.space_group_name_H-M   'P 1'
#
loop_
_entity.id
_entity.type
_entity.pdbx_description
1 polymer ?
#
loop_
_entity_poly.entity_id
_entity_poly.type
_entity_poly.pdbx_seq_one_letter_code
_entity_poly.pdbx_strand_id
1 'polypeptide(L)'
;MDLAPWYLFGLEELIALEDMAYHYYCDIGALALSEALKVNTTLTALGLGNNSIGKEGVLALSETLATNTTLTTLKLGYNSIGNEGALALSEALKINTTLTGLDLSDNSIGNEGALALSMALKTNIALTALDLWRNPIGKEGALALLEATITIVFE
;
A
#
# COMPACT_ATOMS: atom_id res chain seq x y z
N MET A 1 15.94 -1.49 49.10
CA MET A 1 16.45 -1.58 47.71
C MET A 1 15.22 -1.61 46.83
N ASP A 2 14.76 -0.43 46.38
CA ASP A 2 13.66 -0.34 45.43
C ASP A 2 14.15 -0.87 44.09
N LEU A 3 13.62 -2.01 43.69
CA LEU A 3 13.75 -2.49 42.32
C LEU A 3 12.85 -1.61 41.46
N ALA A 4 13.46 -0.86 40.55
CA ALA A 4 12.74 0.03 39.65
C ALA A 4 11.71 -0.74 38.80
N PRO A 5 10.56 -0.13 38.46
CA PRO A 5 9.35 -0.80 37.96
C PRO A 5 9.49 -1.44 36.57
N TRP A 6 10.64 -1.29 35.90
CA TRP A 6 10.90 -1.85 34.58
C TRP A 6 11.09 -3.38 34.56
N TYR A 7 11.23 -4.04 35.72
CA TYR A 7 11.33 -5.50 35.79
C TYR A 7 10.00 -6.26 35.57
N LEU A 8 8.87 -5.56 35.41
CA LEU A 8 7.54 -6.16 35.23
C LEU A 8 7.04 -6.17 33.77
N PHE A 9 7.78 -5.58 32.83
CA PHE A 9 7.44 -5.69 31.41
C PHE A 9 7.96 -7.03 30.88
N GLY A 10 7.06 -7.89 30.41
CA GLY A 10 7.45 -9.14 29.78
C GLY A 10 8.33 -8.87 28.57
N LEU A 11 9.32 -9.74 28.29
CA LEU A 11 10.16 -9.62 27.10
C LEU A 11 9.33 -9.49 25.80
N GLU A 12 8.13 -10.07 25.76
CA GLU A 12 7.17 -9.95 24.67
C GLU A 12 6.59 -8.52 24.53
N GLU A 13 6.28 -7.83 25.63
CA GLU A 13 5.82 -6.42 25.60
C GLU A 13 6.93 -5.48 25.15
N LEU A 14 8.18 -5.78 25.55
CA LEU A 14 9.35 -4.96 25.19
C LEU A 14 9.70 -5.12 23.70
N ILE A 15 9.62 -6.34 23.16
CA ILE A 15 9.75 -6.62 21.72
C ILE A 15 8.61 -5.95 20.93
N ALA A 16 7.36 -6.04 21.41
CA ALA A 16 6.24 -5.38 20.74
C ALA A 16 6.37 -3.86 20.70
N LEU A 17 6.94 -3.25 21.74
CA LEU A 17 7.22 -1.79 21.77
C LEU A 17 8.36 -1.40 20.83
N GLU A 18 9.40 -2.22 20.69
CA GLU A 18 10.48 -1.99 19.72
C GLU A 18 9.99 -2.19 18.28
N ASP A 19 9.20 -3.22 17.99
CA ASP A 19 8.59 -3.45 16.69
C ASP A 19 7.62 -2.31 16.33
N MET A 20 6.79 -1.87 17.28
CA MET A 20 5.93 -0.68 17.10
C MET A 20 6.76 0.56 16.78
N ALA A 21 7.88 0.79 17.47
CA ALA A 21 8.75 1.93 17.20
C ALA A 21 9.41 1.84 15.81
N TYR A 22 9.87 0.65 15.40
CA TYR A 22 10.48 0.43 14.07
C TYR A 22 9.47 0.60 12.93
N HIS A 23 8.25 0.09 13.08
CA HIS A 23 7.17 0.30 12.12
C HIS A 23 6.70 1.76 12.09
N TYR A 24 6.66 2.42 13.25
CA TYR A 24 6.28 3.83 13.37
C TYR A 24 7.26 4.76 12.64
N TYR A 25 8.57 4.49 12.66
CA TYR A 25 9.55 5.34 11.97
C TYR A 25 9.50 5.24 10.44
N CYS A 26 9.14 4.07 9.89
CA CYS A 26 9.11 3.87 8.44
C CYS A 26 7.91 4.58 7.76
N ASP A 27 6.83 4.81 8.50
CA ASP A 27 5.59 5.39 7.96
C ASP A 27 5.51 6.92 8.07
N ILE A 28 6.37 7.57 8.89
CA ILE A 28 6.40 9.04 9.03
C ILE A 28 6.67 9.74 7.68
N GLY A 29 7.58 9.19 6.88
CA GLY A 29 7.90 9.74 5.56
C GLY A 29 6.71 9.66 4.60
N ALA A 30 6.03 8.51 4.55
CA ALA A 30 4.85 8.31 3.73
C ALA A 30 3.69 9.21 4.19
N LEU A 31 3.51 9.38 5.51
CA LEU A 31 2.51 10.27 6.08
C LEU A 31 2.77 11.74 5.70
N ALA A 32 4.00 12.24 5.89
CA ALA A 32 4.36 13.60 5.53
C ALA A 32 4.17 13.87 4.03
N LEU A 33 4.50 12.88 3.20
CA LEU A 33 4.30 12.99 1.75
C LEU A 33 2.83 12.96 1.37
N SER A 34 2.01 12.16 2.04
CA SER A 34 0.56 12.13 1.82
C SER A 34 -0.07 13.50 2.10
N GLU A 35 0.33 14.18 3.18
CA GLU A 35 -0.11 15.55 3.47
C GLU A 35 0.32 16.54 2.40
N ALA A 36 1.55 16.42 1.89
CA ALA A 36 2.02 17.27 0.79
C ALA A 36 1.24 17.02 -0.52
N LEU A 37 0.87 15.77 -0.80
CA LEU A 37 0.13 15.37 -2.00
C LEU A 37 -1.33 15.84 -1.99
N LYS A 38 -1.94 16.06 -0.81
CA LYS A 38 -3.31 16.61 -0.70
C LYS A 38 -3.42 18.01 -1.30
N VAL A 39 -2.37 18.82 -1.17
CA VAL A 39 -2.32 20.20 -1.69
C VAL A 39 -1.55 20.31 -3.00
N ASN A 40 -0.84 19.27 -3.41
CA ASN A 40 -0.07 19.28 -4.65
C ASN A 40 -0.99 19.05 -5.86
N THR A 41 -0.98 20.03 -6.78
CA THR A 41 -1.80 20.02 -7.99
C THR A 41 -0.97 19.92 -9.28
N THR A 42 0.29 19.49 -9.17
CA THR A 42 1.25 19.48 -10.30
C THR A 42 2.00 18.17 -10.47
N LEU A 43 2.15 17.37 -9.41
CA LEU A 43 2.92 16.15 -9.44
C LEU A 43 2.13 15.05 -10.16
N THR A 44 2.69 14.56 -11.26
CA THR A 44 2.06 13.53 -12.10
C THR A 44 2.61 12.13 -11.89
N ALA A 45 3.82 12.01 -11.34
CA ALA A 45 4.47 10.73 -11.09
C ALA A 45 5.20 10.75 -9.74
N LEU A 46 5.04 9.68 -8.96
CA LEU A 46 5.67 9.52 -7.67
C LEU A 46 6.26 8.12 -7.53
N GLY A 47 7.54 8.06 -7.15
CA GLY A 47 8.26 6.82 -6.87
C GLY A 47 8.61 6.70 -5.40
N LEU A 48 8.14 5.63 -4.78
CA LEU A 48 8.30 5.28 -3.37
C LEU A 48 8.73 3.83 -3.18
N GLY A 49 9.33 3.23 -4.20
CA GLY A 49 9.81 1.85 -4.09
C GLY A 49 10.99 1.72 -3.11
N ASN A 50 11.07 0.58 -2.41
CA ASN A 50 12.13 0.28 -1.44
C ASN A 50 12.26 1.31 -0.30
N ASN A 51 11.13 1.69 0.31
CA ASN A 51 11.08 2.63 1.45
C ASN A 51 10.54 2.01 2.73
N SER A 52 10.39 0.68 2.79
CA SER A 52 9.81 -0.03 3.93
C SER A 52 8.44 0.52 4.36
N ILE A 53 7.65 1.03 3.41
CA ILE A 53 6.31 1.55 3.67
C ILE A 53 5.45 0.41 4.19
N GLY A 54 4.97 0.58 5.41
CA GLY A 54 4.11 -0.36 6.09
C GLY A 54 2.64 -0.01 5.92
N LYS A 55 1.83 -0.59 6.79
CA LYS A 55 0.37 -0.45 6.79
C LYS A 55 -0.09 1.00 6.95
N GLU A 56 0.49 1.75 7.89
CA GLU A 56 0.01 3.10 8.19
C GLU A 56 0.40 4.08 7.08
N GLY A 57 1.60 3.91 6.52
CA GLY A 57 2.07 4.71 5.39
C GLY A 57 1.21 4.54 4.15
N VAL A 58 0.85 3.29 3.80
CA VAL A 58 0.00 3.03 2.63
C VAL A 58 -1.46 3.44 2.87
N LEU A 59 -1.95 3.37 4.11
CA LEU A 59 -3.28 3.88 4.46
C LEU A 59 -3.38 5.39 4.20
N ALA A 60 -2.42 6.16 4.68
CA ALA A 60 -2.36 7.61 4.47
C ALA A 60 -2.24 7.98 2.97
N LEU A 61 -1.43 7.22 2.22
CA LEU A 61 -1.32 7.38 0.77
C LEU A 61 -2.64 7.05 0.06
N SER A 62 -3.37 6.03 0.51
CA SER A 62 -4.66 5.62 -0.08
C SER A 62 -5.73 6.69 0.13
N GLU A 63 -5.84 7.25 1.34
CA GLU A 63 -6.75 8.36 1.62
C GLU A 63 -6.47 9.57 0.74
N THR A 64 -5.19 9.87 0.53
CA THR A 64 -4.79 10.98 -0.34
C THR A 64 -5.08 10.67 -1.80
N LEU A 65 -4.81 9.45 -2.25
CA LEU A 65 -5.06 9.02 -3.62
C LEU A 65 -6.55 9.11 -3.99
N ALA A 66 -7.46 8.87 -3.05
CA ALA A 66 -8.91 9.00 -3.29
C ALA A 66 -9.34 10.42 -3.71
N THR A 67 -8.57 11.45 -3.34
CA THR A 67 -8.88 12.86 -3.64
C THR A 67 -7.89 13.53 -4.59
N ASN A 68 -6.70 12.96 -4.77
CA ASN A 68 -5.69 13.51 -5.68
C ASN A 68 -6.12 13.33 -7.14
N THR A 69 -6.11 14.42 -7.89
CA THR A 69 -6.58 14.47 -9.29
C THR A 69 -5.46 14.73 -10.30
N THR A 70 -4.20 14.62 -9.88
CA THR A 70 -3.05 15.00 -10.72
C THR A 70 -2.03 13.88 -10.89
N LEU A 71 -1.94 12.98 -9.91
CA LEU A 71 -1.07 11.83 -9.95
C LEU A 71 -1.61 10.79 -10.95
N THR A 72 -0.77 10.47 -11.92
CA THR A 72 -1.04 9.50 -13.00
C THR A 72 -0.24 8.22 -12.84
N THR A 73 0.90 8.26 -12.13
CA THR A 73 1.78 7.12 -11.88
C THR A 73 2.21 7.08 -10.42
N LEU A 74 2.05 5.93 -9.77
CA LEU A 74 2.51 5.68 -8.41
C LEU A 74 3.31 4.37 -8.38
N LYS A 75 4.57 4.43 -7.95
CA LYS A 75 5.42 3.25 -7.79
C LYS A 75 5.66 2.97 -6.32
N LEU A 76 5.18 1.82 -5.86
CA LEU A 76 5.28 1.34 -4.49
C LEU A 76 5.99 -0.03 -4.41
N GLY A 77 6.69 -0.45 -5.46
CA GLY A 77 7.38 -1.73 -5.48
C GLY A 77 8.38 -1.92 -4.33
N TYR A 78 8.64 -3.15 -3.89
CA TYR A 78 9.59 -3.46 -2.81
C TYR A 78 9.24 -2.77 -1.48
N ASN A 79 8.01 -2.90 -1.00
CA ASN A 79 7.58 -2.40 0.31
C ASN A 79 6.85 -3.50 1.11
N SER A 80 6.21 -3.16 2.23
CA SER A 80 5.54 -4.11 3.13
C SER A 80 4.03 -3.84 3.21
N ILE A 81 3.39 -3.62 2.06
CA ILE A 81 1.96 -3.22 1.97
C ILE A 81 1.02 -4.32 2.46
N GLY A 82 1.26 -5.58 2.06
CA GLY A 82 0.42 -6.73 2.44
C GLY A 82 -1.03 -6.66 1.95
N ASN A 83 -1.86 -7.61 2.39
CA ASN A 83 -3.29 -7.67 2.00
C ASN A 83 -4.09 -6.46 2.48
N GLU A 84 -3.84 -5.99 3.70
CA GLU A 84 -4.58 -4.86 4.29
C GLU A 84 -4.28 -3.55 3.56
N GLY A 85 -3.03 -3.32 3.19
CA GLY A 85 -2.66 -2.16 2.39
C GLY A 85 -3.23 -2.24 0.96
N ALA A 86 -3.24 -3.42 0.35
CA ALA A 86 -3.89 -3.63 -0.94
C ALA A 86 -5.41 -3.36 -0.88
N LEU A 87 -6.08 -3.71 0.22
CA LEU A 87 -7.48 -3.37 0.46
C LEU A 87 -7.66 -1.85 0.54
N ALA A 88 -6.85 -1.13 1.32
CA ALA A 88 -6.91 0.33 1.41
C ALA A 88 -6.73 1.02 0.04
N LEU A 89 -5.73 0.57 -0.73
CA LEU A 89 -5.50 1.04 -2.09
C LEU A 89 -6.69 0.74 -3.00
N SER A 90 -7.30 -0.43 -2.87
CA SER A 90 -8.47 -0.81 -3.68
C SER A 90 -9.66 0.13 -3.45
N GLU A 91 -9.92 0.54 -2.20
CA GLU A 91 -11.00 1.50 -1.91
C GLU A 91 -10.70 2.88 -2.50
N ALA A 92 -9.44 3.33 -2.44
CA ALA A 92 -9.02 4.57 -3.09
C ALA A 92 -9.18 4.49 -4.62
N LEU A 93 -8.80 3.36 -5.23
CA LEU A 93 -8.93 3.13 -6.67
C LEU A 93 -10.38 3.12 -7.15
N LYS A 94 -11.36 2.69 -6.35
CA LYS A 94 -12.78 2.78 -6.79
C LYS A 94 -13.24 4.21 -7.07
N ILE A 95 -12.60 5.19 -6.42
CA ILE A 95 -12.98 6.61 -6.48
C ILE A 95 -12.01 7.40 -7.37
N ASN A 96 -10.71 7.05 -7.35
CA ASN A 96 -9.70 7.75 -8.12
C ASN A 96 -9.88 7.50 -9.63
N THR A 97 -9.89 8.58 -10.41
CA THR A 97 -10.10 8.56 -11.86
C THR A 97 -8.91 9.09 -12.66
N THR A 98 -7.76 9.28 -12.01
CA THR A 98 -6.58 9.93 -12.61
C THR A 98 -5.34 9.05 -12.65
N LEU A 99 -5.23 8.10 -11.72
CA LEU A 99 -4.12 7.17 -11.66
C LEU A 99 -4.24 6.14 -12.79
N THR A 100 -3.26 6.14 -13.68
CA THR A 100 -3.20 5.27 -14.86
C THR A 100 -2.21 4.11 -14.72
N GLY A 101 -1.21 4.28 -13.85
CA GLY A 101 -0.17 3.28 -13.58
C GLY A 101 0.09 3.13 -12.08
N LEU A 102 0.05 1.88 -11.61
CA LEU A 102 0.34 1.51 -10.23
C LEU A 102 1.29 0.32 -10.20
N ASP A 103 2.43 0.48 -9.53
CA ASP A 103 3.39 -0.61 -9.28
C ASP A 103 3.34 -1.02 -7.81
N LEU A 104 2.93 -2.27 -7.58
CA LEU A 104 2.87 -2.95 -6.28
C LEU A 104 3.76 -4.20 -6.28
N SER A 105 4.80 -4.26 -7.11
CA SER A 105 5.70 -5.40 -7.15
C SER A 105 6.38 -5.66 -5.78
N ASP A 106 6.62 -6.91 -5.41
CA ASP A 106 7.32 -7.32 -4.19
C ASP A 106 6.78 -6.64 -2.91
N ASN A 107 5.48 -6.83 -2.62
CA ASN A 107 4.75 -6.16 -1.52
C ASN A 107 4.03 -7.13 -0.57
N SER A 108 4.34 -8.42 -0.62
CA SER A 108 3.69 -9.47 0.20
C SER A 108 2.16 -9.52 0.05
N ILE A 109 1.63 -9.18 -1.14
CA ILE A 109 0.20 -9.24 -1.44
C ILE A 109 -0.20 -10.69 -1.79
N GLY A 110 -1.14 -11.24 -1.05
CA GLY A 110 -1.70 -12.57 -1.26
C GLY A 110 -3.04 -12.56 -2.00
N ASN A 111 -3.74 -13.70 -1.94
CA ASN A 111 -5.04 -13.89 -2.57
C ASN A 111 -6.09 -12.85 -2.14
N GLU A 112 -6.12 -12.47 -0.86
CA GLU A 112 -7.13 -11.53 -0.34
C GLU A 112 -6.90 -10.11 -0.87
N GLY A 113 -5.64 -9.65 -0.90
CA GLY A 113 -5.30 -8.36 -1.47
C GLY A 113 -5.54 -8.32 -2.99
N ALA A 114 -5.20 -9.40 -3.69
CA ALA A 114 -5.51 -9.56 -5.12
C ALA A 114 -7.02 -9.51 -5.39
N LEU A 115 -7.83 -10.16 -4.55
CA LEU A 115 -9.29 -10.09 -4.65
C LEU A 115 -9.80 -8.67 -4.44
N ALA A 116 -9.32 -7.95 -3.42
CA ALA A 116 -9.70 -6.56 -3.17
C ALA A 116 -9.38 -5.65 -4.37
N LEU A 117 -8.15 -5.74 -4.89
CA LEU A 117 -7.73 -5.02 -6.09
C LEU A 117 -8.64 -5.37 -7.28
N SER A 118 -8.94 -6.65 -7.51
CA SER A 118 -9.82 -7.08 -8.61
C SER A 118 -11.21 -6.43 -8.56
N MET A 119 -11.77 -6.25 -7.36
CA MET A 119 -13.07 -5.59 -7.19
C MET A 119 -13.00 -4.11 -7.56
N ALA A 120 -11.91 -3.42 -7.22
CA ALA A 120 -11.70 -2.03 -7.60
C ALA A 120 -11.52 -1.87 -9.12
N LEU A 121 -10.74 -2.76 -9.74
CA LEU A 121 -10.48 -2.77 -11.19
C LEU A 121 -11.75 -2.97 -12.02
N LYS A 122 -12.77 -3.70 -11.52
CA LYS A 122 -14.07 -3.85 -12.19
C LYS A 122 -14.84 -2.53 -12.33
N THR A 123 -14.55 -1.53 -11.50
CA THR A 123 -15.22 -0.22 -11.50
C THR A 123 -14.32 0.94 -11.90
N ASN A 124 -13.00 0.82 -11.69
CA ASN A 124 -12.04 1.84 -12.04
C ASN A 124 -11.83 1.85 -13.57
N ILE A 125 -12.04 3.01 -14.18
CA ILE A 125 -11.92 3.21 -15.64
C ILE A 125 -10.61 3.89 -16.07
N ALA A 126 -9.78 4.30 -15.11
CA ALA A 126 -8.59 5.11 -15.34
C ALA A 126 -7.30 4.30 -15.29
N LEU A 127 -7.22 3.28 -14.43
CA LEU A 127 -6.04 2.46 -14.28
C LEU A 127 -5.87 1.55 -15.50
N THR A 128 -4.72 1.64 -16.14
CA THR A 128 -4.40 0.87 -17.37
C THR A 128 -3.26 -0.10 -17.16
N ALA A 129 -2.42 0.13 -16.15
CA ALA A 129 -1.29 -0.70 -15.81
C ALA A 129 -1.26 -0.94 -14.29
N LEU A 130 -1.27 -2.21 -13.91
CA LEU A 130 -1.05 -2.68 -12.55
C LEU A 130 0.05 -3.74 -12.57
N ASP A 131 1.15 -3.46 -11.88
CA ASP A 131 2.25 -4.41 -11.67
C ASP A 131 2.10 -5.06 -10.28
N LEU A 132 2.01 -6.39 -10.28
CA LEU A 132 1.91 -7.22 -9.08
C LEU A 132 3.03 -8.26 -9.01
N TRP A 133 4.11 -8.05 -9.76
CA TRP A 133 5.24 -8.97 -9.81
C TRP A 133 5.79 -9.31 -8.42
N ARG A 134 6.29 -10.54 -8.22
CA ARG A 134 6.86 -10.99 -6.94
C ARG A 134 5.95 -10.86 -5.72
N ASN A 135 4.64 -10.90 -5.90
CA ASN A 135 3.69 -11.06 -4.80
C ASN A 135 3.24 -12.53 -4.66
N PRO A 136 3.01 -13.05 -3.44
CA PRO A 136 2.55 -14.41 -3.19
C PRO A 136 1.06 -14.61 -3.54
N ILE A 137 0.68 -14.27 -4.77
CA ILE A 137 -0.68 -14.43 -5.30
C ILE A 137 -0.86 -15.86 -5.80
N GLY A 138 -1.75 -16.60 -5.14
CA GLY A 138 -2.13 -17.95 -5.53
C GLY A 138 -3.13 -17.97 -6.69
N LYS A 139 -3.59 -19.18 -7.01
CA LYS A 139 -4.52 -19.42 -8.13
C LYS A 139 -5.81 -18.62 -8.00
N GLU A 140 -6.35 -18.52 -6.79
CA GLU A 140 -7.62 -17.83 -6.52
C GLU A 140 -7.48 -16.33 -6.76
N GLY A 141 -6.40 -15.71 -6.27
CA GLY A 141 -6.14 -14.29 -6.49
C GLY A 141 -5.87 -13.97 -7.95
N ALA A 142 -5.10 -14.82 -8.64
CA ALA A 142 -4.85 -14.67 -10.07
C ALA A 142 -6.14 -14.77 -10.90
N LEU A 143 -7.05 -15.70 -10.56
CA LEU A 143 -8.35 -15.83 -11.22
C LEU A 143 -9.21 -14.57 -11.02
N ALA A 144 -9.28 -14.06 -9.79
CA ALA A 144 -10.03 -12.84 -9.48
C ALA A 144 -9.53 -11.64 -10.30
N LEU A 145 -8.21 -11.51 -10.40
CA LEU A 145 -7.54 -10.48 -11.19
C LEU A 145 -7.80 -10.62 -12.71
N LEU A 146 -7.79 -11.83 -13.25
CA LEU A 146 -8.12 -12.09 -14.66
C LEU A 146 -9.56 -11.71 -15.01
N GLU A 147 -10.50 -11.91 -14.08
CA GLU A 147 -11.90 -11.49 -14.26
C GLU A 147 -12.09 -9.96 -14.25
N ALA A 148 -11.06 -9.18 -13.88
CA ALA A 148 -11.19 -7.74 -13.67
C ALA A 148 -10.87 -6.86 -14.90
N THR A 149 -10.59 -7.43 -16.08
CA THR A 149 -10.55 -6.70 -17.38
C THR A 149 -9.51 -5.57 -17.51
N ILE A 150 -8.30 -5.73 -16.97
CA ILE A 150 -7.14 -4.84 -17.22
C ILE A 150 -5.91 -5.68 -17.61
N THR A 151 -4.97 -5.08 -18.35
CA THR A 151 -3.65 -5.68 -18.62
C THR A 151 -2.86 -5.76 -17.30
N ILE A 152 -2.85 -6.95 -16.71
CA ILE A 152 -2.04 -7.24 -15.52
C ILE A 152 -0.74 -7.86 -16.00
N VAL A 153 0.38 -7.23 -15.65
CA VAL A 153 1.71 -7.69 -16.04
C VAL A 153 2.23 -8.64 -14.95
N PHE A 154 2.46 -9.90 -15.33
CA PHE A 154 3.20 -10.88 -14.55
C PHE A 154 4.46 -11.20 -15.38
N GLU A 155 5.66 -10.85 -14.92
CA GLU A 155 6.92 -11.31 -15.55
C GLU A 155 7.65 -12.36 -14.73
#